data_AF-A0A4Q4BSC8-F1
#
_entry.id   AF-A0A4Q4BSC8-F1
#
_cell.length_a   1.000
_cell.length_b   1.000
_cell.length_c   1.000
_cell.angle_alpha   90.00
_cell.angle_beta   90.00
_cell.angle_gamma   90.00
#
_symmetry.space_group_name_H-M   'P 1'
#
loop_
_entity.id
_entity.type
_entity.pdbx_description
1 polymer ?
#
loop_
_entity_poly.entity_id
_entity_poly.type
_entity_poly.pdbx_seq_one_letter_code
_entity_poly.pdbx_strand_id
1 'polypeptide(L)'
;MSPSLRGALLSLAAFAAYATHDVVVKYLGGHYSSFQTMFFAGLMGFPLVTILLLSDRRDGTLIPRHPWWTAIRTVSAVVTGAMGFYAFSVLPMATCYAIFFAMPLFITLMAIPMLGERVGLRRGIAVMVGLLGVIIVLRPG
;
A
#
# COMPACT_ATOMS: atom_id res chain seq x y z
N MET A 1 -13.50 -2.66 26.15
CA MET A 1 -13.75 -2.93 24.72
C MET A 1 -13.05 -4.22 24.34
N SER A 2 -13.68 -5.12 23.57
CA SER A 2 -13.00 -6.33 23.11
C SER A 2 -11.81 -5.96 22.21
N PRO A 3 -10.69 -6.70 22.25
CA PRO A 3 -9.54 -6.45 21.38
C PRO A 3 -9.92 -6.39 19.90
N SER A 4 -10.87 -7.24 19.49
CA SER A 4 -11.39 -7.29 18.11
C SER A 4 -12.14 -6.01 17.71
N LEU A 5 -12.97 -5.43 18.59
CA LEU A 5 -13.68 -4.18 18.30
C LEU A 5 -12.74 -2.99 18.21
N ARG A 6 -11.73 -2.94 19.09
CA ARG A 6 -10.70 -1.89 19.05
C ARG A 6 -9.89 -1.96 17.75
N GLY A 7 -9.51 -3.17 17.34
CA GLY A 7 -8.86 -3.40 16.05
C GLY A 7 -9.73 -2.99 14.86
N ALA A 8 -11.00 -3.36 14.86
CA ALA A 8 -11.94 -2.99 13.79
C ALA A 8 -12.11 -1.47 13.66
N LEU A 9 -12.24 -0.74 14.78
CA LEU A 9 -12.36 0.72 14.78
C LEU A 9 -11.08 1.41 14.31
N LEU A 10 -9.91 0.89 14.72
CA LEU A 10 -8.62 1.39 14.23
C LEU A 10 -8.46 1.18 12.72
N SER A 11 -8.82 0.01 12.21
CA SER A 11 -8.82 -0.27 10.77
C SER A 11 -9.77 0.65 10.01
N LEU A 12 -10.98 0.88 10.54
CA LEU A 12 -11.95 1.78 9.93
C LEU A 12 -11.42 3.23 9.86
N ALA A 13 -10.83 3.72 10.96
CA ALA A 13 -10.21 5.05 10.99
C ALA A 13 -9.03 5.15 10.00
N ALA A 14 -8.20 4.11 9.89
CA ALA A 14 -7.11 4.06 8.92
C ALA A 14 -7.63 4.09 7.48
N PHE A 15 -8.66 3.32 7.14
CA PHE A 15 -9.27 3.34 5.81
C PHE A 15 -9.91 4.69 5.48
N ALA A 16 -10.55 5.35 6.45
CA ALA A 16 -11.09 6.70 6.25
C ALA A 16 -9.98 7.73 5.97
N ALA A 17 -8.85 7.64 6.69
CA ALA A 17 -7.70 8.50 6.44
C ALA A 17 -7.08 8.26 5.06
N TYR A 18 -6.92 6.99 4.65
CA TYR A 18 -6.44 6.62 3.31
C TYR A 18 -7.37 7.11 2.21
N ALA A 19 -8.68 6.91 2.35
CA ALA A 19 -9.65 7.39 1.36
C ALA A 19 -9.61 8.91 1.22
N THR A 20 -9.46 9.64 2.33
CA THR A 20 -9.32 11.10 2.31
C THR A 20 -8.02 11.53 1.62
N HIS A 21 -6.90 10.88 1.94
CA HIS A 21 -5.61 11.11 1.31
C HIS A 21 -5.70 10.92 -0.21
N ASP A 22 -6.35 9.86 -0.67
CA ASP A 22 -6.48 9.53 -2.08
C ASP A 22 -7.26 10.59 -2.87
N VAL A 23 -8.32 11.14 -2.28
CA VAL A 23 -9.09 12.27 -2.86
C VAL A 23 -8.23 13.53 -2.95
N VAL A 24 -7.45 13.83 -1.91
CA VAL A 24 -6.53 14.99 -1.90
C VAL A 24 -5.45 14.85 -2.96
N VAL A 25 -4.82 13.68 -3.08
CA VAL A 25 -3.81 13.40 -4.12
C VAL A 25 -4.42 13.54 -5.52
N LYS A 26 -5.64 13.04 -5.73
CA LYS A 26 -6.34 13.19 -7.01
C LYS A 26 -6.64 14.65 -7.35
N TYR A 27 -7.08 15.44 -6.38
CA TYR A 27 -7.34 16.88 -6.56
C TYR A 27 -6.04 17.63 -6.90
N LEU A 28 -4.95 17.34 -6.19
CA LEU A 28 -3.63 17.93 -6.44
C LEU A 28 -3.03 17.48 -7.78
N GLY A 29 -3.29 16.25 -8.21
CA GLY A 29 -2.78 15.70 -9.47
C GLY A 29 -3.27 16.43 -10.72
N GLY A 30 -4.36 17.20 -10.64
CA GLY A 30 -4.80 18.08 -11.73
C GLY A 30 -3.95 19.34 -11.92
N HIS A 31 -3.19 19.74 -10.89
CA HIS A 31 -2.44 21.00 -10.86
C HIS A 31 -0.93 20.80 -10.68
N TYR A 32 -0.52 19.71 -10.03
CA TYR A 32 0.86 19.41 -9.67
C TYR A 32 1.31 18.08 -10.26
N SER A 33 2.58 18.00 -10.64
CA SER A 33 3.18 16.73 -11.07
C SER A 33 3.17 15.72 -9.92
N SER A 34 2.85 14.45 -10.22
CA SER A 34 2.83 13.37 -9.22
C SER A 34 4.13 13.26 -8.43
N PHE A 35 5.28 13.55 -9.06
CA PHE A 35 6.58 13.52 -8.39
C PHE A 35 6.70 14.62 -7.32
N GLN A 36 6.16 15.81 -7.59
CA GLN A 36 6.13 16.93 -6.64
C GLN A 36 5.23 16.60 -5.45
N THR A 37 4.03 16.05 -5.69
CA THR A 37 3.12 15.62 -4.64
C THR A 37 3.76 14.55 -3.74
N MET A 38 4.44 13.56 -4.34
CA MET A 38 5.16 12.52 -3.59
C MET A 38 6.30 13.11 -2.74
N PHE A 39 7.07 14.03 -3.32
CA PHE A 39 8.17 14.69 -2.60
C PHE A 39 7.67 15.46 -1.38
N PHE A 40 6.63 16.28 -1.53
CA PHE A 40 6.08 17.05 -0.42
C PHE A 40 5.34 16.17 0.60
N ALA A 41 4.65 15.11 0.17
CA ALA A 41 4.03 14.16 1.09
C ALA A 41 5.09 13.46 1.97
N GLY A 42 6.20 13.02 1.36
CA GLY A 42 7.33 12.45 2.09
C GLY A 42 8.02 13.47 3.01
N LEU A 43 8.26 14.69 2.51
CA LEU A 43 8.91 15.76 3.27
C LEU A 43 8.08 16.21 4.48
N MET A 44 6.76 16.29 4.35
CA MET A 44 5.87 16.68 5.45
C MET A 44 5.61 15.51 6.42
N GLY A 45 5.61 14.27 5.92
CA GLY A 45 5.49 13.07 6.75
C GLY A 45 6.75 12.78 7.57
N PHE A 46 7.94 13.07 7.03
CA PHE A 46 9.22 12.72 7.63
C PHE A 46 9.43 13.32 9.05
N PRO A 47 9.22 14.63 9.29
CA PRO A 47 9.34 15.21 10.63
C PRO A 47 8.36 14.58 11.62
N LEU A 48 7.11 14.36 11.20
CA LEU A 48 6.07 13.79 12.06
C LEU A 48 6.42 12.36 12.48
N VAL A 49 6.83 11.52 11.53
CA VAL A 49 7.28 10.15 11.80
C VAL A 49 8.53 10.15 12.69
N THR A 50 9.47 11.05 12.42
CA THR A 50 10.70 11.19 13.21
C THR A 50 10.41 11.57 14.66
N ILE A 51 9.53 12.55 14.90
CA ILE A 51 9.09 12.94 16.25
C ILE A 51 8.37 11.80 16.95
N LEU A 52 7.48 11.08 16.24
CA LEU A 52 6.76 9.93 16.80
C LEU A 52 7.73 8.82 17.23
N LEU A 53 8.73 8.52 16.39
CA LEU A 53 9.76 7.52 16.69
C LEU A 53 10.68 7.95 17.84
N LEU A 54 11.07 9.22 17.90
CA LEU A 54 11.87 9.78 19.00
C LEU A 54 11.09 9.85 20.32
N SER A 55 9.76 9.98 20.26
CA SER A 55 8.88 9.99 21.42
C SER A 55 8.57 8.59 21.96
N ASP A 56 8.82 7.53 21.19
CA ASP A 56 8.64 6.16 21.64
C ASP A 56 9.84 5.74 22.51
N ARG A 57 9.62 5.72 23.83
CA ARG A 57 10.65 5.36 24.83
C ARG A 57 10.83 3.85 25.01
N ARG A 58 10.25 3.03 24.12
CA ARG A 58 10.51 1.60 24.12
C ARG A 58 11.92 1.37 23.57
N ASP A 59 12.78 0.74 24.37
CA ASP A 59 14.13 0.30 23.99
C ASP A 59 14.06 -0.80 22.90
N GLY A 60 13.62 -0.40 21.72
CA GLY A 60 13.53 -1.20 20.52
C GLY A 60 14.38 -0.54 19.46
N THR A 61 15.70 -0.59 19.68
CA THR A 61 16.80 -0.14 18.81
C THR A 61 16.33 0.37 17.43
N LEU A 62 16.45 1.68 17.19
CA LEU A 62 16.37 2.29 15.85
C LEU A 62 17.33 1.63 14.83
N ILE A 63 18.22 0.75 15.31
CA ILE A 63 19.10 -0.12 14.53
C ILE A 63 18.36 -1.42 14.21
N PRO A 64 18.06 -1.70 12.93
CA PRO A 64 17.39 -2.93 12.54
C PRO A 64 18.22 -4.16 12.90
N ARG A 65 17.61 -5.16 13.55
CA ARG A 65 18.24 -6.48 13.81
C ARG A 65 18.64 -7.21 12.52
N HIS A 66 17.93 -6.95 11.42
CA HIS A 66 18.27 -7.45 10.09
C HIS A 66 18.27 -6.29 9.08
N PRO A 67 19.41 -5.57 8.94
CA PRO A 67 19.49 -4.37 8.09
C PRO A 67 19.15 -4.65 6.63
N TRP A 68 19.44 -5.86 6.12
CA TRP A 68 19.09 -6.24 4.75
C TRP A 68 17.59 -6.35 4.49
N TRP A 69 16.82 -6.91 5.41
CA TRP A 69 15.36 -7.00 5.27
C TRP A 69 14.70 -5.62 5.35
N THR A 70 15.22 -4.75 6.22
CA THR A 70 14.77 -3.35 6.27
C THR A 70 15.15 -2.59 5.00
N ALA A 71 16.35 -2.79 4.47
CA ALA A 71 16.76 -2.18 3.21
C ALA A 71 15.87 -2.61 2.04
N ILE A 72 15.63 -3.91 1.88
CA ILE A 72 14.73 -4.45 0.84
C ILE A 72 13.33 -3.85 1.02
N ARG A 73 12.78 -3.86 2.24
CA ARG A 73 11.45 -3.28 2.51
C ARG A 73 11.37 -1.80 2.15
N THR A 74 12.36 -1.00 2.53
CA THR A 74 12.40 0.44 2.26
C THR A 74 12.51 0.70 0.76
N VAL A 75 13.43 0.00 0.07
CA VAL A 75 13.58 0.13 -1.39
C VAL A 75 12.30 -0.29 -2.11
N SER A 76 11.70 -1.43 -1.76
CA SER A 76 10.43 -1.86 -2.34
C SER A 76 9.30 -0.86 -2.07
N ALA A 77 9.24 -0.26 -0.89
CA ALA A 77 8.23 0.76 -0.57
C ALA A 77 8.41 2.04 -1.40
N VAL A 78 9.65 2.51 -1.55
CA VAL A 78 9.98 3.69 -2.38
C VAL A 78 9.67 3.42 -3.85
N VAL A 79 10.06 2.25 -4.38
CA VAL A 79 9.75 1.84 -5.76
C VAL A 79 8.24 1.74 -5.96
N THR A 80 7.52 1.12 -5.03
CA THR A 80 6.05 1.02 -5.09
C THR A 80 5.39 2.40 -5.11
N GLY A 81 5.85 3.31 -4.25
CA GLY A 81 5.40 4.70 -4.23
C GLY A 81 5.65 5.37 -5.59
N ALA A 82 6.90 5.38 -6.05
CA ALA A 82 7.27 6.01 -7.32
C ALA A 82 6.48 5.44 -8.52
N MET A 83 6.34 4.11 -8.62
CA MET A 83 5.55 3.48 -9.69
C MET A 83 4.06 3.76 -9.56
N GLY A 84 3.51 3.80 -8.33
CA GLY A 84 2.11 4.13 -8.09
C GLY A 84 1.79 5.58 -8.50
N PHE A 85 2.61 6.54 -8.07
CA PHE A 85 2.49 7.94 -8.48
C PHE A 85 2.66 8.12 -9.99
N TYR A 86 3.59 7.38 -10.62
CA TYR A 86 3.72 7.35 -12.07
C TYR A 86 2.46 6.80 -12.74
N ALA A 87 1.93 5.66 -12.29
CA ALA A 87 0.70 5.08 -12.83
C ALA A 87 -0.47 6.08 -12.75
N PHE A 88 -0.63 6.77 -11.62
CA PHE A 88 -1.64 7.82 -11.46
C PHE A 88 -1.46 9.03 -12.39
N SER A 89 -0.24 9.29 -12.87
CA SER A 89 0.03 10.38 -13.83
C SER A 89 -0.34 10.02 -15.28
N VAL A 90 -0.23 8.73 -15.65
CA VAL A 90 -0.43 8.28 -17.04
C VAL A 90 -1.75 7.54 -17.27
N LEU A 91 -2.36 6.97 -16.22
CA LEU A 91 -3.59 6.20 -16.31
C LEU A 91 -4.75 6.88 -15.57
N PRO A 92 -6.00 6.68 -16.01
CA PRO A 92 -7.17 7.04 -15.23
C PRO A 92 -7.14 6.38 -13.85
N MET A 93 -7.60 7.12 -12.84
CA MET A 93 -7.63 6.65 -11.44
C MET A 93 -8.36 5.32 -11.29
N ALA A 94 -9.48 5.14 -11.99
CA ALA A 94 -10.25 3.89 -11.96
C ALA A 94 -9.41 2.69 -12.42
N THR A 95 -8.62 2.85 -13.47
CA THR A 95 -7.72 1.82 -14.00
C THR A 95 -6.60 1.51 -13.00
N CYS A 96 -6.02 2.53 -12.35
CA CYS A 96 -5.01 2.34 -11.31
C CYS A 96 -5.54 1.51 -10.13
N TYR A 97 -6.71 1.87 -9.59
CA TYR A 97 -7.32 1.11 -8.49
C TYR A 97 -7.70 -0.31 -8.89
N ALA A 98 -8.17 -0.51 -10.12
CA ALA A 98 -8.48 -1.84 -10.62
C ALA A 98 -7.22 -2.73 -10.66
N ILE A 99 -6.07 -2.18 -11.08
CA ILE A 99 -4.78 -2.88 -11.00
C ILE A 99 -4.39 -3.14 -9.53
N PHE A 100 -4.57 -2.19 -8.63
CA PHE A 100 -4.28 -2.39 -7.20
C PHE A 100 -5.15 -3.47 -6.56
N PHE A 101 -6.40 -3.65 -7.01
CA PHE A 101 -7.23 -4.76 -6.58
C PHE A 101 -6.71 -6.14 -7.04
N ALA A 102 -5.78 -6.19 -8.00
CA ALA A 102 -5.05 -7.42 -8.32
C ALA A 102 -3.85 -7.68 -7.39
N MET A 103 -3.39 -6.72 -6.57
CA MET A 103 -2.26 -6.94 -5.67
C MET A 103 -2.43 -8.17 -4.74
N PRO A 104 -3.59 -8.43 -4.12
CA PRO A 104 -3.80 -9.63 -3.30
C PRO A 104 -3.55 -10.93 -4.07
N LEU A 105 -3.84 -10.94 -5.37
CA LEU A 105 -3.56 -12.06 -6.27
C LEU A 105 -2.06 -12.35 -6.34
N PHE A 106 -1.29 -11.31 -6.67
CA PHE A 106 0.16 -11.38 -6.79
C PHE A 106 0.81 -11.70 -5.45
N ILE A 107 0.32 -11.15 -4.34
CA ILE A 107 0.77 -11.48 -2.99
C ILE A 107 0.54 -12.96 -2.71
N THR A 108 -0.63 -13.51 -3.05
CA THR A 108 -0.93 -14.94 -2.83
C THR A 108 -0.03 -15.83 -3.68
N LEU A 109 0.24 -15.45 -4.93
CA LEU A 109 1.13 -16.18 -5.83
C LEU A 109 2.59 -16.13 -5.34
N MET A 110 3.05 -14.97 -4.88
CA MET A 110 4.40 -14.75 -4.33
C MET A 110 4.59 -15.37 -2.95
N ALA A 111 3.52 -15.56 -2.17
CA ALA A 111 3.59 -16.26 -0.89
C ALA A 111 4.04 -17.73 -1.04
N ILE A 112 3.80 -18.35 -2.20
CA ILE A 112 4.23 -19.74 -2.48
C ILE A 112 5.77 -19.84 -2.48
N PRO A 113 6.52 -19.16 -3.36
CA PRO A 113 7.98 -19.26 -3.38
C PRO A 113 8.64 -18.56 -2.19
N MET A 114 8.07 -17.47 -1.68
CA MET A 114 8.73 -16.63 -0.68
C MET A 114 8.50 -17.10 0.76
N LEU A 115 7.33 -17.69 1.05
CA LEU A 115 6.96 -18.18 2.39
C LEU A 115 6.90 -19.72 2.47
N GLY A 116 6.93 -20.43 1.33
CA GLY A 116 6.80 -21.88 1.29
C GLY A 116 5.39 -22.39 1.59
N GLU A 117 4.38 -21.51 1.63
CA GLU A 117 2.99 -21.93 1.88
C GLU A 117 2.42 -22.71 0.70
N ARG A 118 1.84 -23.89 0.97
CA ARG A 118 1.07 -24.64 -0.03
C ARG A 118 -0.30 -24.00 -0.20
N VAL A 119 -0.51 -23.31 -1.31
CA VAL A 119 -1.80 -22.71 -1.64
C VAL A 119 -2.77 -23.82 -2.04
N GLY A 120 -3.71 -24.15 -1.14
CA GLY A 120 -4.76 -25.13 -1.41
C GLY A 120 -5.76 -24.64 -2.47
N LEU A 121 -6.49 -25.58 -3.08
CA LEU A 121 -7.44 -25.35 -4.18
C LEU A 121 -8.42 -24.19 -3.92
N ARG A 122 -8.89 -24.03 -2.68
CA ARG A 122 -9.81 -22.95 -2.28
C ARG A 122 -9.20 -21.55 -2.43
N ARG A 123 -7.92 -21.36 -2.05
CA ARG A 123 -7.20 -20.09 -2.23
C ARG A 123 -6.89 -19.84 -3.70
N GLY A 124 -6.56 -20.89 -4.48
CA GLY A 124 -6.36 -20.79 -5.93
C GLY A 124 -7.63 -20.35 -6.67
N ILE A 125 -8.79 -20.87 -6.29
CA ILE A 125 -10.08 -20.43 -6.85
C ILE A 125 -10.37 -18.97 -6.46
N ALA A 126 -10.14 -18.57 -5.20
CA ALA A 126 -10.33 -17.19 -4.76
C ALA A 126 -9.45 -16.20 -5.55
N VAL A 127 -8.22 -16.61 -5.85
CA VAL A 127 -7.28 -15.90 -6.74
C VAL A 127 -7.91 -15.74 -8.14
N MET A 128 -8.31 -16.82 -8.79
CA MET A 128 -8.94 -16.76 -10.12
C MET A 128 -10.20 -15.89 -10.17
N VAL A 129 -11.06 -15.98 -9.15
CA VAL A 129 -12.27 -15.15 -9.03
C VAL A 129 -11.91 -13.67 -8.84
N GLY A 130 -10.89 -13.36 -8.03
CA GLY A 130 -10.38 -12.00 -7.85
C GLY A 130 -9.82 -11.42 -9.16
N LEU A 131 -9.08 -12.21 -9.93
CA LEU A 131 -8.58 -11.81 -11.25
C LEU A 131 -9.72 -11.50 -12.24
N LEU A 132 -10.75 -12.35 -12.27
CA LEU A 132 -11.95 -12.12 -13.08
C LEU A 132 -12.64 -10.81 -12.69
N GLY A 133 -12.78 -10.54 -11.39
CA GLY A 133 -13.36 -9.28 -10.89
C GLY A 133 -12.57 -8.05 -11.35
N VAL A 134 -11.23 -8.12 -11.30
CA VAL A 134 -10.36 -7.05 -11.78
C VAL A 134 -10.53 -6.82 -13.28
N ILE A 135 -10.57 -7.87 -14.10
CA ILE A 135 -10.77 -7.76 -15.56
C ILE A 135 -12.12 -7.11 -15.89
N ILE A 136 -13.19 -7.45 -15.15
CA ILE A 136 -14.51 -6.87 -15.34
C ILE A 136 -14.51 -5.37 -15.01
N VAL A 137 -13.85 -4.96 -13.92
CA VAL A 137 -13.73 -3.54 -13.53
C VAL A 137 -12.84 -2.78 -14.51
N LEU A 138 -11.75 -3.39 -14.98
CA LEU A 138 -10.84 -2.80 -15.95
C LEU A 138 -11.48 -2.59 -17.33
N ARG A 139 -12.63 -3.23 -17.60
CA ARG A 139 -13.42 -3.21 -18.84
C ARG A 139 -12.75 -2.36 -19.92
N PRO A 140 -11.76 -2.94 -20.66
CA PRO A 140 -11.09 -2.22 -21.71
C PRO A 140 -12.08 -2.09 -22.87
N GLY A 141 -12.83 -1.00 -22.88
CA GLY A 141 -13.90 -0.70 -23.84
C GLY A 141 -14.46 0.69 -23.57
#